data_AF-A0AA39MGQ4-F1
#
_entry.id   AF-A0AA39MGQ4-F1
#
_cell.length_a   1.000
_cell.length_b   1.000
_cell.length_c   1.000
_cell.angle_alpha   90.00
_cell.angle_beta   90.00
_cell.angle_gamma   90.00
#
_symmetry.space_group_name_H-M   'P 1'
#
loop_
_entity.id
_entity.type
_entity.pdbx_description
1 polymer ?
#
loop_
_entity_poly.entity_id
_entity_poly.type
_entity_poly.pdbx_seq_one_letter_code
_entity_poly.pdbx_strand_id
1 'polypeptide(L)'
;MALPKVTFPSDWHPCKGCACVNHSIPSYKISVTDADSPIADHLADLGKLTRSNDAPTPPEEKTLRGMISDSGKRIDTIDIHVLELKVMKQELLHLITHVDKELAELDKERQRLSDRVRERRPLLSALRRMPKEVLAHIFLHTLNVFPFPGVQPSETLFSAIRHPLLSFELVSRKWKDVLDTFPNLWSYVNILIDRIPSSAYVCFIGNQLSRSRQCPLSVSICRSDSFPFHRLDTFPTSILMALFTVSRRVRTLHLCLPDEDFADMQQFHLSFPNLQELLLSSSETSEVAQHLNFGSLPSLRVFRATDVSNIDKLSLPWHQITHFTSMDEAGRGLTARHALDALKMMSRVSVCRLSVCHFSLELQSLTTGVTEPTTQQTTLTHTFIIHISISIRTGL
;
A
#
# COMPACT_ATOMS: atom_id res chain seq x y z
N MET A 1 -32.52 -79.11 0.35
CA MET A 1 -31.50 -78.59 -0.59
C MET A 1 -30.31 -78.16 0.23
N ALA A 2 -29.15 -78.81 0.04
CA ALA A 2 -27.93 -78.48 0.77
C ALA A 2 -27.39 -77.13 0.30
N LEU A 3 -27.21 -76.19 1.22
CA LEU A 3 -26.52 -74.93 0.96
C LEU A 3 -25.01 -75.20 0.80
N PRO A 4 -24.34 -74.52 -0.15
CA PRO A 4 -22.95 -74.82 -0.46
C PRO A 4 -22.05 -74.42 0.71
N LYS A 5 -21.20 -75.36 1.15
CA LYS A 5 -19.98 -75.05 1.92
C LYS A 5 -19.06 -74.24 1.00
N VAL A 6 -19.02 -72.94 1.18
CA VAL A 6 -18.03 -72.09 0.52
C VAL A 6 -16.77 -72.11 1.38
N THR A 7 -15.88 -73.06 1.11
CA THR A 7 -14.48 -72.96 1.52
C THR A 7 -13.79 -71.98 0.58
N PHE A 8 -13.27 -70.88 1.14
CA PHE A 8 -12.60 -69.84 0.36
C PHE A 8 -11.18 -70.27 -0.05
N PRO A 9 -10.72 -69.89 -1.26
CA PRO A 9 -9.32 -69.94 -1.62
C PRO A 9 -8.52 -68.86 -0.88
N SER A 10 -7.28 -69.16 -0.51
CA SER A 10 -6.35 -68.30 0.24
C SER A 10 -5.93 -66.98 -0.42
N ASP A 11 -6.52 -66.61 -1.56
CA ASP A 11 -6.03 -65.56 -2.47
C ASP A 11 -7.01 -64.38 -2.66
N TRP A 12 -7.73 -64.00 -1.59
CA TRP A 12 -8.68 -62.88 -1.65
C TRP A 12 -7.97 -61.54 -1.86
N HIS A 13 -8.44 -60.75 -2.82
CA HIS A 13 -7.98 -59.39 -3.11
C HIS A 13 -9.14 -58.55 -3.67
N PRO A 14 -9.20 -57.25 -3.35
CA PRO A 14 -10.27 -56.37 -3.84
C PRO A 14 -10.09 -56.08 -5.34
N CYS A 15 -11.00 -56.60 -6.19
CA CYS A 15 -11.08 -56.22 -7.61
C CYS A 15 -11.83 -54.88 -7.76
N LYS A 16 -11.50 -54.09 -8.79
CA LYS A 16 -12.33 -52.96 -9.22
C LYS A 16 -13.13 -53.34 -10.47
N GLY A 17 -14.46 -53.26 -10.38
CA GLY A 17 -15.34 -53.28 -11.56
C GLY A 17 -15.75 -54.66 -12.07
N CYS A 18 -15.68 -55.71 -11.25
CA CYS A 18 -16.03 -57.07 -11.64
C CYS A 18 -17.13 -57.67 -10.74
N ALA A 19 -18.03 -58.47 -11.30
CA ALA A 19 -19.13 -59.13 -10.58
C ALA A 19 -18.68 -60.41 -9.84
N CYS A 20 -17.45 -60.45 -9.34
CA CYS A 20 -16.91 -61.63 -8.65
C CYS A 20 -17.29 -61.64 -7.16
N VAL A 21 -17.13 -62.80 -6.54
CA VAL A 21 -17.48 -63.07 -5.13
C VAL A 21 -16.70 -62.20 -4.13
N ASN A 22 -15.63 -61.53 -4.57
CA ASN A 22 -14.80 -60.66 -3.71
C ASN A 22 -15.39 -59.26 -3.47
N HIS A 23 -16.58 -58.94 -3.98
CA HIS A 23 -17.14 -57.58 -3.94
C HIS A 23 -18.07 -57.29 -2.74
N SER A 24 -18.39 -58.29 -1.91
CA SER A 24 -19.32 -58.15 -0.79
C SER A 24 -18.67 -58.67 0.49
N ILE A 25 -18.75 -57.89 1.58
CA ILE A 25 -18.39 -58.39 2.92
C ILE A 25 -19.32 -59.57 3.24
N PRO A 26 -18.80 -60.74 3.67
CA PRO A 26 -19.62 -61.89 3.97
C PRO A 26 -20.72 -61.54 4.97
N SER A 27 -21.99 -61.79 4.60
CA SER A 27 -23.12 -61.69 5.51
C SER A 27 -23.48 -63.09 6.00
N TYR A 28 -23.16 -63.42 7.25
CA TYR A 28 -23.55 -64.69 7.85
C TYR A 28 -25.01 -64.59 8.32
N LYS A 29 -25.92 -65.33 7.66
CA LYS A 29 -27.31 -65.45 8.11
C LYS A 29 -27.39 -66.51 9.21
N ILE A 30 -27.59 -66.06 10.44
CA ILE A 30 -27.87 -66.95 11.57
C ILE A 30 -29.28 -67.52 11.36
N SER A 31 -29.36 -68.79 10.99
CA SER A 31 -30.64 -69.48 10.88
C SER A 31 -31.04 -69.93 12.28
N VAL A 32 -32.09 -69.32 12.83
CA VAL A 32 -32.75 -69.79 14.04
C VAL A 32 -33.52 -71.04 13.63
N THR A 33 -33.13 -72.17 14.19
CA THR A 33 -33.79 -73.46 14.00
C THR A 33 -34.73 -73.72 15.16
N ASP A 34 -35.71 -74.61 14.99
CA ASP A 34 -36.59 -75.00 16.09
C ASP A 34 -35.76 -75.37 17.33
N ALA A 35 -34.61 -76.06 17.15
CA ALA A 35 -33.63 -76.46 18.17
C ALA A 35 -33.10 -75.32 19.08
N ASP A 36 -33.28 -74.06 18.69
CA ASP A 36 -32.90 -72.87 19.46
C ASP A 36 -33.99 -72.39 20.43
N SER A 37 -35.19 -72.98 20.34
CA SER A 37 -36.29 -72.70 21.28
C SER A 37 -35.97 -73.23 22.67
N PRO A 38 -36.49 -72.61 23.75
CA PRO A 38 -36.36 -73.12 25.10
C PRO A 38 -36.71 -74.61 25.19
N ILE A 39 -36.00 -75.37 26.03
CA ILE A 39 -36.24 -76.82 26.24
C ILE A 39 -37.72 -77.13 26.54
N ALA A 40 -38.44 -76.16 27.12
CA ALA A 40 -39.87 -76.23 27.39
C ALA A 40 -40.77 -76.37 26.15
N ASP A 41 -40.31 -75.92 24.98
CA ASP A 41 -41.10 -75.85 23.75
C ASP A 41 -40.83 -77.03 22.80
N HIS A 42 -39.77 -77.81 23.07
CA HIS A 42 -39.26 -78.85 22.17
C HIS A 42 -40.03 -80.15 22.17
N LEU A 43 -40.60 -80.53 23.31
CA LEU A 43 -41.46 -81.69 23.49
C LEU A 43 -42.02 -81.63 24.92
N ALA A 44 -43.32 -81.91 25.08
CA ALA A 44 -43.99 -81.91 26.39
C ALA A 44 -43.30 -82.80 27.45
N ASP A 45 -42.43 -83.72 27.02
CA ASP A 45 -41.72 -84.68 27.87
C ASP A 45 -40.43 -84.14 28.51
N LEU A 46 -39.71 -83.18 27.91
CA LEU A 46 -38.47 -82.63 28.49
C LEU A 46 -38.72 -81.40 29.38
N GLY A 47 -39.85 -80.72 29.20
CA GLY A 47 -40.24 -79.57 30.03
C GLY A 47 -40.39 -79.91 31.51
N LYS A 48 -40.77 -81.15 31.84
CA LYS A 48 -40.88 -81.64 33.23
C LYS A 48 -39.53 -81.63 33.96
N LEU A 49 -38.42 -81.90 33.26
CA LEU A 49 -37.06 -81.90 33.82
C LEU A 49 -36.57 -80.48 34.17
N THR A 50 -37.15 -79.44 33.58
CA THR A 50 -36.81 -78.04 33.94
C THR A 50 -37.52 -77.57 35.21
N ARG A 51 -38.52 -78.31 35.70
CA ARG A 51 -39.38 -77.97 36.86
C ARG A 51 -39.37 -79.03 37.96
N SER A 52 -38.58 -80.09 37.80
CA SER A 52 -38.44 -81.21 38.74
C SER A 52 -36.96 -81.55 38.93
N ASN A 53 -36.62 -82.15 40.08
CA ASN A 53 -35.30 -82.70 40.38
C ASN A 53 -35.19 -84.21 40.02
N ASP A 54 -36.17 -84.75 39.28
CA ASP A 54 -36.16 -86.15 38.85
C ASP A 54 -34.99 -86.43 37.90
N ALA A 55 -34.40 -87.62 38.00
CA ALA A 55 -33.34 -88.04 37.10
C ALA A 55 -33.89 -88.24 35.66
N PRO A 56 -33.17 -87.78 34.62
CA PRO A 56 -33.61 -87.97 33.24
C PRO A 56 -33.64 -89.46 32.89
N THR A 57 -34.67 -89.86 32.14
CA THR A 57 -34.74 -91.21 31.60
C THR A 57 -33.67 -91.41 30.51
N PRO A 58 -33.22 -92.64 30.24
CA PRO A 58 -32.22 -92.91 29.19
C PRO A 58 -32.50 -92.29 27.80
N PRO A 59 -33.75 -92.26 27.27
CA PRO A 59 -34.03 -91.58 25.99
C PRO A 59 -33.96 -90.05 26.08
N GLU A 60 -34.33 -89.44 27.21
CA GLU A 60 -34.20 -88.00 27.45
C GLU A 60 -32.74 -87.60 27.53
N GLU A 61 -31.92 -88.37 28.24
CA GLU A 61 -30.46 -88.16 28.32
C GLU A 61 -29.80 -88.23 26.93
N LYS A 62 -30.18 -89.21 26.10
CA LYS A 62 -29.69 -89.34 24.72
C LYS A 62 -30.07 -88.12 23.86
N THR A 63 -31.29 -87.61 24.03
CA THR A 63 -31.79 -86.42 23.30
C THR A 63 -31.03 -85.16 23.72
N LEU A 64 -30.85 -84.94 25.03
CA LEU A 64 -30.07 -83.83 25.57
C LEU A 64 -28.61 -83.87 25.11
N ARG A 65 -27.97 -85.05 25.15
CA ARG A 65 -26.60 -85.23 24.64
C ARG A 65 -26.51 -84.92 23.13
N GLY A 66 -27.54 -85.27 22.37
CA GLY A 66 -27.66 -84.91 20.95
C GLY A 66 -27.74 -83.40 20.72
N MET A 67 -28.62 -82.71 21.46
CA MET A 67 -28.78 -81.25 21.39
C MET A 67 -27.50 -80.52 21.80
N ILE A 68 -26.84 -80.96 22.88
CA ILE A 68 -25.55 -80.41 23.34
C ILE A 68 -24.48 -80.59 22.26
N SER A 69 -24.42 -81.77 21.63
CA SER A 69 -23.45 -82.03 20.56
C SER A 69 -23.72 -81.18 19.31
N ASP A 70 -24.99 -80.98 18.93
CA ASP A 70 -25.37 -80.14 17.79
C ASP A 70 -25.06 -78.66 18.04
N SER A 71 -25.44 -78.14 19.21
CA SER A 71 -25.09 -76.79 19.65
C SER A 71 -23.58 -76.57 19.71
N GLY A 72 -22.82 -77.56 20.21
CA GLY A 72 -21.36 -77.52 20.22
C GLY A 72 -20.75 -77.36 18.81
N LYS A 73 -21.22 -78.16 17.84
CA LYS A 73 -20.77 -78.05 16.44
C LYS A 73 -21.13 -76.70 15.80
N ARG A 74 -22.28 -76.12 16.16
CA ARG A 74 -22.69 -74.79 15.70
C ARG A 74 -21.82 -73.69 16.30
N ILE A 75 -21.47 -73.79 17.57
CA ILE A 75 -20.50 -72.89 18.23
C ILE A 75 -19.16 -72.98 17.51
N ASP A 76 -18.62 -74.18 17.29
CA ASP A 76 -17.35 -74.37 16.57
C ASP A 76 -17.39 -73.73 15.16
N THR A 77 -18.51 -73.85 14.46
CA THR A 77 -18.70 -73.25 13.13
C THR A 77 -18.74 -71.72 13.20
N ILE A 78 -19.41 -71.15 14.20
CA ILE A 78 -19.46 -69.69 14.41
C ILE A 78 -18.06 -69.17 14.77
N ASP A 79 -17.33 -69.88 15.63
CA ASP A 79 -15.98 -69.48 16.03
C ASP A 79 -15.01 -69.46 14.84
N ILE A 80 -15.13 -70.42 13.91
CA ILE A 80 -14.39 -70.40 12.64
C ILE A 80 -14.73 -69.14 11.83
N HIS A 81 -16.00 -68.81 11.64
CA HIS A 81 -16.41 -67.61 10.89
C HIS A 81 -15.96 -66.31 11.57
N VAL A 82 -15.98 -66.25 12.91
CA VAL A 82 -15.48 -65.10 13.67
C VAL A 82 -13.97 -64.94 13.46
N LEU A 83 -13.21 -66.03 13.43
CA LEU A 83 -11.78 -66.00 13.13
C LEU A 83 -11.51 -65.49 11.71
N GLU A 84 -12.25 -65.97 10.71
CA GLU A 84 -12.14 -65.50 9.32
C GLU A 84 -12.41 -63.99 9.20
N LEU A 85 -13.49 -63.50 9.81
CA LEU A 85 -13.82 -62.07 9.80
C LEU A 85 -12.77 -61.21 10.53
N LYS A 86 -12.15 -61.74 11.59
CA LYS A 86 -11.06 -61.05 12.29
C LYS A 86 -9.81 -60.92 11.42
N VAL A 87 -9.45 -61.96 10.67
CA VAL A 87 -8.32 -61.92 9.72
C VAL A 87 -8.60 -60.92 8.60
N MET A 88 -9.79 -60.98 7.98
CA MET A 88 -10.18 -60.03 6.93
C MET A 88 -10.17 -58.59 7.43
N LYS A 89 -10.64 -58.34 8.66
CA LYS A 89 -10.57 -57.00 9.27
C LYS A 89 -9.12 -56.52 9.41
N GLN A 90 -8.19 -57.40 9.80
CA GLN A 90 -6.78 -57.04 9.92
C GLN A 90 -6.14 -56.72 8.57
N GLU A 91 -6.45 -57.48 7.52
CA GLU A 91 -5.98 -57.22 6.15
C GLU A 91 -6.50 -55.88 5.62
N LEU A 92 -7.77 -55.58 5.82
CA LEU A 92 -8.35 -54.29 5.43
C LEU A 92 -7.71 -53.12 6.19
N LEU A 93 -7.45 -53.29 7.50
CA LEU A 93 -6.73 -52.30 8.28
C LEU A 93 -5.31 -52.10 7.76
N HIS A 94 -4.60 -53.17 7.38
CA HIS A 94 -3.29 -53.07 6.77
C HIS A 94 -3.34 -52.29 5.45
N LEU A 95 -4.32 -52.57 4.59
CA LEU A 95 -4.51 -51.83 3.35
C LEU A 95 -4.81 -50.35 3.59
N ILE A 96 -5.64 -50.01 4.57
CA ILE A 96 -5.92 -48.62 4.95
C ILE A 96 -4.61 -47.93 5.37
N THR A 97 -3.82 -48.54 6.25
CA THR A 97 -2.55 -47.95 6.69
C THR A 97 -1.55 -47.75 5.54
N HIS A 98 -1.54 -48.66 4.57
CA HIS A 98 -0.72 -48.53 3.37
C HIS A 98 -1.19 -47.34 2.52
N VAL A 99 -2.49 -47.20 2.28
CA VAL A 99 -3.07 -46.08 1.54
C VAL A 99 -2.81 -44.75 2.25
N ASP A 100 -2.98 -44.69 3.57
CA ASP A 100 -2.69 -43.49 4.36
C ASP A 100 -1.22 -43.06 4.24
N LYS A 101 -0.30 -44.03 4.24
CA LYS A 101 1.13 -43.76 4.02
C LYS A 101 1.39 -43.19 2.62
N GLU A 102 0.81 -43.79 1.58
CA GLU A 102 0.95 -43.30 0.20
C GLU A 102 0.36 -41.88 0.05
N LEU A 103 -0.79 -41.60 0.66
CA LEU A 103 -1.38 -40.26 0.68
C LEU A 103 -0.47 -39.26 1.38
N ALA A 104 0.12 -39.62 2.52
CA ALA A 104 1.05 -38.75 3.24
C ALA A 104 2.30 -38.42 2.42
N GLU A 105 2.86 -39.39 1.68
CA GLU A 105 4.00 -39.14 0.79
C GLU A 105 3.61 -38.27 -0.41
N LEU A 106 2.42 -38.47 -0.99
CA LEU A 106 1.92 -37.62 -2.07
C LEU A 106 1.66 -36.18 -1.61
N ASP A 107 1.11 -35.97 -0.41
CA ASP A 107 0.90 -34.63 0.15
C ASP A 107 2.23 -33.92 0.43
N LYS A 108 3.22 -34.66 0.94
CA LYS A 108 4.59 -34.14 1.11
C LYS A 108 5.21 -33.73 -0.22
N GLU A 109 5.04 -34.53 -1.27
CA GLU A 109 5.52 -34.20 -2.60
C GLU A 109 4.79 -32.99 -3.20
N ARG A 110 3.46 -32.92 -3.04
CA ARG A 110 2.65 -31.77 -3.45
C ARG A 110 3.12 -30.50 -2.75
N GLN A 111 3.38 -30.55 -1.44
CA GLN A 111 3.88 -29.41 -0.67
C GLN A 111 5.24 -28.97 -1.20
N ARG A 112 6.16 -29.91 -1.41
CA ARG A 112 7.50 -29.64 -2.00
C ARG A 112 7.41 -28.94 -3.35
N LEU A 113 6.50 -29.39 -4.23
CA LEU A 113 6.29 -28.78 -5.54
C LEU A 113 5.66 -27.39 -5.44
N SER A 114 4.69 -27.22 -4.54
CA SER A 114 4.06 -25.92 -4.27
C SER A 114 5.08 -24.88 -3.77
N ASP A 115 5.98 -25.30 -2.86
CA ASP A 115 7.06 -24.47 -2.36
C ASP A 115 8.01 -24.04 -3.49
N ARG A 116 8.39 -24.97 -4.38
CA ARG A 116 9.19 -24.66 -5.58
C ARG A 116 8.50 -23.67 -6.53
N VAL A 117 7.19 -23.79 -6.73
CA VAL A 117 6.43 -22.83 -7.55
C VAL A 117 6.42 -21.46 -6.88
N ARG A 118 6.18 -21.40 -5.56
CA ARG A 118 6.17 -20.17 -4.79
C ARG A 118 7.52 -19.45 -4.83
N GLU A 119 8.62 -20.16 -4.75
CA GLU A 119 9.98 -19.60 -4.86
C GLU A 119 10.27 -19.03 -6.25
N ARG A 120 9.81 -19.71 -7.31
CA ARG A 120 10.09 -19.31 -8.70
C ARG A 120 9.16 -18.19 -9.19
N ARG A 121 7.94 -18.08 -8.67
CA ARG A 121 6.94 -17.10 -9.12
C ARG A 121 7.41 -15.63 -9.03
N PRO A 122 8.05 -15.16 -7.95
CA PRO A 122 8.59 -13.80 -7.88
C PRO A 122 9.68 -13.51 -8.94
N LEU A 123 10.39 -14.54 -9.40
CA LEU A 123 11.41 -14.39 -10.46
C LEU A 123 10.77 -13.99 -11.79
N LEU A 124 9.52 -14.37 -12.01
CA LEU A 124 8.71 -14.03 -13.17
C LEU A 124 7.79 -12.80 -12.95
N SER A 125 7.99 -12.07 -11.84
CA SER A 125 7.16 -10.91 -11.51
C SER A 125 7.16 -9.87 -12.63
N ALA A 126 6.00 -9.26 -12.84
CA ALA A 126 5.81 -8.24 -13.88
C ALA A 126 6.81 -7.07 -13.71
N LEU A 127 7.14 -6.70 -12.48
CA LEU A 127 8.13 -5.65 -12.17
C LEU A 127 9.51 -5.95 -12.78
N ARG A 128 9.95 -7.21 -12.77
CA ARG A 128 11.25 -7.61 -13.38
C ARG A 128 11.22 -7.54 -14.91
N ARG A 129 10.06 -7.68 -15.52
CA ARG A 129 9.86 -7.62 -16.99
C ARG A 129 9.39 -6.26 -17.51
N MET A 130 9.04 -5.34 -16.61
CA MET A 130 8.51 -4.02 -16.95
C MET A 130 9.49 -3.20 -17.80
N PRO A 131 9.06 -2.55 -18.88
CA PRO A 131 9.93 -1.65 -19.64
C PRO A 131 10.52 -0.54 -18.75
N LYS A 132 11.69 -0.04 -19.12
CA LYS A 132 12.40 0.96 -18.31
C LYS A 132 11.61 2.27 -18.24
N GLU A 133 10.91 2.62 -19.31
CA GLU A 133 10.08 3.81 -19.47
C GLU A 133 8.93 3.80 -18.48
N VAL A 134 8.29 2.64 -18.28
CA VAL A 134 7.19 2.48 -17.33
C VAL A 134 7.70 2.59 -15.90
N LEU A 135 8.85 1.98 -15.59
CA LEU A 135 9.50 2.14 -14.29
C LEU A 135 9.88 3.60 -14.02
N ALA A 136 10.45 4.29 -15.01
CA ALA A 136 10.77 5.71 -14.91
C ALA A 136 9.51 6.54 -14.64
N HIS A 137 8.41 6.27 -15.32
CA HIS A 137 7.14 6.95 -15.09
C HIS A 137 6.62 6.71 -13.66
N ILE A 138 6.69 5.47 -13.15
CA ILE A 138 6.34 5.16 -11.76
C ILE A 138 7.23 5.94 -10.80
N PHE A 139 8.55 5.96 -11.01
CA PHE A 139 9.47 6.73 -10.18
C PHE A 139 9.10 8.21 -10.18
N LEU A 140 8.81 8.78 -11.35
CA LEU A 140 8.38 10.17 -11.46
C LEU A 140 7.13 10.45 -10.62
N HIS A 141 6.13 9.57 -10.65
CA HIS A 141 4.92 9.71 -9.82
C HIS A 141 5.19 9.57 -8.32
N THR A 142 6.16 8.76 -7.91
CA THR A 142 6.59 8.70 -6.50
C THR A 142 7.39 9.93 -6.06
N LEU A 143 7.99 10.66 -7.03
CA LEU A 143 8.74 11.90 -6.80
C LEU A 143 7.86 13.15 -6.91
N ASN A 144 6.70 13.06 -7.58
CA ASN A 144 5.75 14.16 -7.87
C ASN A 144 5.08 14.79 -6.63
N VAL A 145 5.65 14.65 -5.43
CA VAL A 145 5.24 15.37 -4.22
C VAL A 145 5.83 16.80 -4.20
N PHE A 146 6.01 17.42 -5.36
CA PHE A 146 6.62 18.74 -5.52
C PHE A 146 5.60 19.73 -6.12
N PRO A 147 5.40 20.93 -5.56
CA PRO A 147 5.84 21.43 -4.25
C PRO A 147 5.11 20.76 -3.09
N PHE A 148 5.72 20.73 -1.90
CA PHE A 148 4.95 20.56 -0.65
C PHE A 148 3.99 21.74 -0.50
N PRO A 149 2.67 21.57 -0.69
CA PRO A 149 1.73 22.63 -0.41
C PRO A 149 1.39 22.53 1.08
N GLY A 150 1.85 23.47 1.90
CA GLY A 150 1.27 23.79 3.23
C GLY A 150 1.26 22.68 4.29
N VAL A 151 1.90 21.53 4.07
CA VAL A 151 2.06 20.53 5.13
C VAL A 151 3.32 20.88 5.90
N GLN A 152 3.12 21.59 7.02
CA GLN A 152 4.06 21.61 8.13
C GLN A 152 4.70 20.21 8.21
N PRO A 153 6.02 20.07 8.04
CA PRO A 153 6.65 18.78 8.02
C PRO A 153 6.36 18.11 9.36
N SER A 154 5.34 17.25 9.39
CA SER A 154 5.21 16.30 10.48
C SER A 154 6.53 15.56 10.47
N GLU A 155 7.24 15.62 11.58
CA GLU A 155 8.56 15.02 11.85
C GLU A 155 8.64 13.53 11.44
N THR A 156 7.50 12.93 11.11
CA THR A 156 7.31 11.53 10.78
C THR A 156 7.40 11.19 9.28
N LEU A 157 7.21 12.12 8.33
CA LEU A 157 7.19 11.77 6.89
C LEU A 157 8.51 12.01 6.15
N PHE A 158 9.38 12.87 6.70
CA PHE A 158 10.74 13.08 6.19
C PHE A 158 11.78 12.70 7.25
N SER A 159 11.74 11.45 7.70
CA SER A 159 12.91 10.86 8.34
C SER A 159 14.10 11.05 7.40
N ALA A 160 15.03 11.86 7.86
CA ALA A 160 16.04 12.58 7.11
C ALA A 160 17.06 11.73 6.35
N ILE A 161 16.87 10.42 6.19
CA ILE A 161 18.01 9.53 5.98
C ILE A 161 18.20 9.12 4.52
N ARG A 162 17.18 9.09 3.64
CA ARG A 162 17.39 8.69 2.23
C ARG A 162 16.48 9.41 1.24
N HIS A 163 17.08 10.21 0.35
CA HIS A 163 16.42 10.72 -0.85
C HIS A 163 15.84 9.53 -1.66
N PRO A 164 14.58 9.57 -2.15
CA PRO A 164 13.92 8.41 -2.78
C PRO A 164 14.74 7.80 -3.93
N LEU A 165 15.39 8.65 -4.73
CA LEU A 165 16.26 8.24 -5.83
C LEU A 165 17.44 7.36 -5.38
N LEU A 166 18.05 7.65 -4.21
CA LEU A 166 19.13 6.81 -3.68
C LEU A 166 18.59 5.45 -3.23
N SER A 167 17.40 5.44 -2.63
CA SER A 167 16.73 4.19 -2.27
C SER A 167 16.45 3.33 -3.50
N PHE A 168 16.00 3.93 -4.60
CA PHE A 168 15.75 3.23 -5.87
C PHE A 168 17.02 2.62 -6.46
N GLU A 169 18.16 3.32 -6.36
CA GLU A 169 19.44 2.82 -6.87
C GLU A 169 19.89 1.52 -6.17
N LEU A 170 19.50 1.35 -4.90
CA LEU A 170 19.86 0.19 -4.08
C LEU A 170 18.95 -1.03 -4.28
N VAL A 171 17.80 -0.88 -4.95
CA VAL A 171 16.82 -1.98 -5.10
C VAL A 171 17.32 -3.07 -6.05
N SER A 172 17.81 -2.69 -7.24
CA SER A 172 18.30 -3.64 -8.23
C SER A 172 19.15 -2.97 -9.29
N ARG A 173 19.99 -3.75 -9.99
CA ARG A 173 20.75 -3.29 -11.17
C ARG A 173 19.85 -2.65 -12.24
N LYS A 174 18.64 -3.19 -12.44
CA LYS A 174 17.68 -2.65 -13.40
C LYS A 174 17.15 -1.28 -12.99
N TRP A 175 16.86 -1.08 -11.70
CA TRP A 175 16.38 0.21 -11.20
C TRP A 175 17.48 1.27 -11.30
N LYS A 176 18.72 0.92 -10.96
CA LYS A 176 19.88 1.79 -11.19
C LYS A 176 20.04 2.16 -12.67
N ASP A 177 19.95 1.19 -13.57
CA ASP A 177 20.02 1.40 -15.02
C ASP A 177 18.89 2.30 -15.56
N VAL A 178 17.67 2.22 -14.99
CA VAL A 178 16.59 3.19 -15.27
C VAL A 178 17.02 4.59 -14.84
N LEU A 179 17.53 4.76 -13.62
CA LEU A 179 17.99 6.07 -13.13
C LEU A 179 19.11 6.68 -13.99
N ASP A 180 19.98 5.86 -14.56
CA ASP A 180 21.07 6.30 -15.44
C ASP A 180 20.58 6.63 -16.87
N THR A 181 19.54 5.94 -17.32
CA THR A 181 18.93 6.12 -18.65
C THR A 181 18.05 7.38 -18.70
N PHE A 182 17.33 7.70 -17.63
CA PHE A 182 16.32 8.77 -17.58
C PHE A 182 16.76 9.97 -16.73
N PRO A 183 17.52 10.93 -17.29
CA PRO A 183 18.05 12.08 -16.54
C PRO A 183 16.96 13.02 -16.00
N ASN A 184 15.76 13.01 -16.58
CA ASN A 184 14.62 13.79 -16.08
C ASN A 184 14.20 13.40 -14.66
N LEU A 185 14.49 12.17 -14.20
CA LEU A 185 14.22 11.75 -12.83
C LEU A 185 15.05 12.53 -11.79
N TRP A 186 16.21 13.03 -12.20
CA TRP A 186 17.12 13.82 -11.37
C TRP A 186 16.82 15.32 -11.41
N SER A 187 15.80 15.73 -12.18
CA SER A 187 15.54 17.15 -12.45
C SER A 187 14.78 17.88 -11.35
N TYR A 188 14.22 17.15 -10.39
CA TYR A 188 13.61 17.68 -9.19
C TYR A 188 14.65 17.73 -8.09
N VAL A 189 15.04 18.92 -7.65
CA VAL A 189 16.11 19.11 -6.67
C VAL A 189 15.53 19.83 -5.46
N ASN A 190 15.55 19.16 -4.31
CA ASN A 190 15.12 19.75 -3.04
C ASN A 190 16.34 19.97 -2.15
N ILE A 191 16.58 21.23 -1.80
CA ILE A 191 17.72 21.68 -1.03
C ILE A 191 17.23 22.14 0.34
N LEU A 192 17.65 21.43 1.39
CA LEU A 192 17.40 21.76 2.77
C LEU A 192 18.64 22.44 3.35
N ILE A 193 18.50 23.71 3.73
CA ILE A 193 19.66 24.54 4.09
C ILE A 193 20.38 24.00 5.34
N ASP A 194 19.61 23.51 6.31
CA ASP A 194 20.14 22.99 7.58
C ASP A 194 21.08 21.79 7.41
N ARG A 195 21.07 21.14 6.23
CA ARG A 195 21.89 19.95 5.94
C ARG A 195 23.19 20.27 5.21
N ILE A 196 23.39 21.51 4.76
CA ILE A 196 24.59 21.91 4.00
C ILE A 196 25.91 21.75 4.78
N PRO A 197 25.97 21.92 6.12
CA PRO A 197 27.20 21.62 6.85
C PRO A 197 27.73 20.19 6.60
N SER A 198 26.86 19.27 6.16
CA SER A 198 27.27 17.96 5.68
C SER A 198 27.87 18.03 4.27
N SER A 199 29.18 17.82 4.17
CA SER A 199 29.88 17.67 2.88
C SER A 199 29.27 16.57 2.01
N ALA A 200 28.79 15.49 2.62
CA ALA A 200 28.10 14.40 1.91
C ALA A 200 26.80 14.88 1.24
N TYR A 201 26.06 15.78 1.88
CA TYR A 201 24.84 16.35 1.31
C TYR A 201 25.14 17.29 0.14
N VAL A 202 26.17 18.14 0.27
CA VAL A 202 26.61 19.01 -0.83
C VAL A 202 27.07 18.19 -2.04
N CYS A 203 27.86 17.14 -1.82
CA CYS A 203 28.26 16.20 -2.86
C CYS A 203 27.05 15.51 -3.50
N PHE A 204 26.03 15.15 -2.71
CA PHE A 204 24.80 14.56 -3.23
C PHE A 204 24.05 15.53 -4.16
N ILE A 205 23.87 16.80 -3.76
CA ILE A 205 23.24 17.81 -4.62
C ILE A 205 24.04 18.00 -5.91
N GLY A 206 25.37 18.10 -5.82
CA GLY A 206 26.24 18.17 -7.00
C GLY A 206 26.06 16.98 -7.94
N ASN A 207 26.01 15.76 -7.39
CA ASN A 207 25.78 14.54 -8.15
C ASN A 207 24.39 14.52 -8.81
N GLN A 208 23.35 14.98 -8.12
CA GLN A 208 22.00 15.07 -8.67
C GLN A 208 21.92 16.09 -9.83
N LEU A 209 22.54 17.27 -9.66
CA LEU A 209 22.64 18.28 -10.70
C LEU A 209 23.43 17.79 -11.93
N SER A 210 24.47 16.98 -11.70
CA SER A 210 25.22 16.33 -12.77
C SER A 210 24.41 15.26 -13.51
N ARG A 211 23.72 14.37 -12.78
CA ARG A 211 22.91 13.28 -13.36
C ARG A 211 21.67 13.77 -14.10
N SER A 212 21.16 14.95 -13.77
CA SER A 212 20.08 15.59 -14.55
C SER A 212 20.52 16.12 -15.92
N ARG A 213 21.83 16.13 -16.22
CA ARG A 213 22.40 16.48 -17.53
C ARG A 213 21.94 17.84 -18.03
N GLN A 214 21.19 17.88 -19.13
CA GLN A 214 20.62 19.10 -19.72
C GLN A 214 19.11 19.20 -19.52
N CYS A 215 18.52 18.32 -18.70
CA CYS A 215 17.11 18.38 -18.42
C CYS A 215 16.75 19.69 -17.69
N PRO A 216 15.57 20.27 -17.99
CA PRO A 216 15.05 21.40 -17.25
C PRO A 216 14.81 21.05 -15.78
N LEU A 217 15.15 21.97 -14.88
CA LEU A 217 15.15 21.72 -13.44
C LEU A 217 13.97 22.38 -12.74
N SER A 218 13.45 21.67 -11.73
CA SER A 218 12.57 22.19 -10.70
C SER A 218 13.32 22.17 -9.38
N VAL A 219 13.65 23.35 -8.86
CA VAL A 219 14.47 23.51 -7.66
C VAL A 219 13.63 24.08 -6.54
N SER A 220 13.66 23.43 -5.38
CA SER A 220 13.13 23.97 -4.12
C SER A 220 14.26 24.15 -3.14
N ILE A 221 14.24 25.28 -2.43
CA ILE A 221 15.18 25.60 -1.37
C ILE A 221 14.36 25.94 -0.15
N CYS A 222 14.57 25.19 0.93
CA CYS A 222 13.83 25.35 2.17
C CYS A 222 14.77 25.36 3.38
N ARG A 223 14.38 26.07 4.42
CA ARG A 223 14.98 25.97 5.77
C ARG A 223 13.92 25.45 6.73
N SER A 224 14.31 24.56 7.64
CA SER A 224 13.43 23.92 8.62
C SER A 224 13.47 24.71 9.92
N ASP A 225 12.31 25.13 10.43
CA ASP A 225 12.19 25.81 11.72
C ASP A 225 12.52 24.89 12.93
N SER A 226 12.68 23.58 12.67
CA SER A 226 12.82 22.51 13.66
C SER A 226 14.19 22.42 14.33
N PHE A 227 15.23 23.05 13.78
CA PHE A 227 16.61 22.93 14.28
C PHE A 227 17.20 24.28 14.71
N PRO A 228 16.82 24.81 15.89
CA PRO A 228 17.35 26.09 16.39
C PRO A 228 18.86 26.06 16.67
N PHE A 229 19.49 24.88 16.72
CA PHE A 229 20.89 24.69 17.13
C PHE A 229 21.94 24.97 16.03
N HIS A 230 21.53 25.19 14.78
CA HIS A 230 22.44 25.45 13.66
C HIS A 230 21.94 26.60 12.77
N ARG A 231 21.54 27.72 13.37
CA ARG A 231 21.39 28.96 12.59
C ARG A 231 22.74 29.27 11.95
N LEU A 232 22.81 29.12 10.64
CA LEU A 232 23.96 29.55 9.87
C LEU A 232 23.94 31.08 9.87
N ASP A 233 25.07 31.70 10.20
CA ASP A 233 25.18 33.16 10.22
C ASP A 233 24.95 33.79 8.85
N THR A 234 25.07 33.01 7.77
CA THR A 234 24.89 33.46 6.38
C THR A 234 24.32 32.37 5.47
N PHE A 235 23.63 32.77 4.41
CA PHE A 235 23.16 31.89 3.34
C PHE A 235 24.34 31.18 2.65
N PRO A 236 24.32 29.84 2.53
CA PRO A 236 25.52 29.13 2.06
C PRO A 236 25.87 29.42 0.60
N THR A 237 27.07 29.97 0.39
CA THR A 237 27.62 30.29 -0.93
C THR A 237 27.65 29.10 -1.88
N SER A 238 27.80 27.88 -1.35
CA SER A 238 27.80 26.65 -2.17
C SER A 238 26.47 26.43 -2.92
N ILE A 239 25.33 26.78 -2.33
CA ILE A 239 24.03 26.73 -3.00
C ILE A 239 23.98 27.77 -4.11
N LEU A 240 24.39 29.00 -3.81
CA LEU A 240 24.35 30.09 -4.78
C LEU A 240 25.21 29.77 -6.01
N MET A 241 26.41 29.23 -5.79
CA MET A 241 27.28 28.76 -6.87
C MET A 241 26.64 27.62 -7.68
N ALA A 242 25.96 26.69 -7.02
CA ALA A 242 25.22 25.62 -7.69
C ALA A 242 24.07 26.17 -8.54
N LEU A 243 23.26 27.09 -7.99
CA LEU A 243 22.17 27.77 -8.70
C LEU A 243 22.67 28.55 -9.90
N PHE A 244 23.77 29.30 -9.75
CA PHE A 244 24.37 30.06 -10.83
C PHE A 244 24.75 29.13 -12.00
N THR A 245 25.36 27.99 -11.67
CA THR A 245 25.78 26.97 -12.65
C THR A 245 24.61 26.38 -13.43
N VAL A 246 23.44 26.22 -12.81
CA VAL A 246 22.27 25.59 -13.45
C VAL A 246 21.16 26.56 -13.80
N SER A 247 21.37 27.86 -13.63
CA SER A 247 20.39 28.94 -13.74
C SER A 247 19.57 28.90 -15.04
N ARG A 248 20.22 28.66 -16.19
CA ARG A 248 19.56 28.53 -17.50
C ARG A 248 18.66 27.30 -17.63
N ARG A 249 18.84 26.29 -16.79
CA ARG A 249 18.04 25.06 -16.82
C ARG A 249 16.85 25.14 -15.87
N VAL A 250 16.86 26.02 -14.88
CA VAL A 250 15.78 26.16 -13.90
C VAL A 250 14.52 26.70 -14.59
N ARG A 251 13.44 25.90 -14.55
CA ARG A 251 12.09 26.26 -15.00
C ARG A 251 11.14 26.55 -13.85
N THR A 252 11.33 25.87 -12.73
CA THR A 252 10.53 26.07 -11.53
C THR A 252 11.47 26.34 -10.37
N LEU A 253 11.24 27.42 -9.64
CA LEU A 253 12.02 27.79 -8.46
C LEU A 253 11.08 28.06 -7.29
N HIS A 254 11.25 27.31 -6.21
CA HIS A 254 10.53 27.50 -4.96
C HIS A 254 11.51 27.89 -3.86
N LEU A 255 11.23 29.01 -3.20
CA LEU A 255 12.01 29.52 -2.08
C LEU A 255 11.10 29.57 -0.85
N CYS A 256 11.37 28.72 0.13
CA CYS A 256 10.67 28.70 1.42
C CYS A 256 11.70 28.99 2.52
N LEU A 257 11.98 30.27 2.73
CA LEU A 257 13.12 30.75 3.51
C LEU A 257 12.67 31.79 4.54
N PRO A 258 13.34 31.91 5.70
CA PRO A 258 13.22 33.08 6.57
C PRO A 258 13.79 34.33 5.89
N ASP A 259 13.49 35.52 6.43
CA ASP A 259 13.85 36.79 5.75
C ASP A 259 15.34 37.11 5.73
N GLU A 260 16.04 36.68 6.78
CA GLU A 260 17.50 36.77 6.88
C GLU A 260 18.20 36.14 5.65
N ASP A 261 17.68 35.00 5.17
CA ASP A 261 18.22 34.33 3.99
C ASP A 261 17.96 35.10 2.70
N PHE A 262 16.80 35.76 2.61
CA PHE A 262 16.49 36.59 1.45
C PHE A 262 17.44 37.79 1.37
N ALA A 263 17.75 38.42 2.50
CA ALA A 263 18.71 39.52 2.58
C ALA A 263 20.12 39.11 2.09
N ASP A 264 20.57 37.91 2.46
CA ASP A 264 21.85 37.39 1.98
C ASP A 264 21.86 37.09 0.48
N MET A 265 20.73 36.62 -0.07
CA MET A 265 20.59 36.39 -1.51
C MET A 265 20.68 37.68 -2.34
N GLN A 266 20.40 38.86 -1.75
CA GLN A 266 20.44 40.16 -2.45
C GLN A 266 21.82 40.47 -3.03
N GLN A 267 22.88 39.96 -2.42
CA GLN A 267 24.26 40.16 -2.88
C GLN A 267 24.54 39.48 -4.22
N PHE A 268 23.65 38.59 -4.66
CA PHE A 268 23.84 37.74 -5.82
C PHE A 268 22.81 38.10 -6.90
N HIS A 269 23.30 38.60 -8.04
CA HIS A 269 22.49 38.85 -9.24
C HIS A 269 22.13 37.54 -9.94
N LEU A 270 21.22 36.77 -9.35
CA LEU A 270 20.73 35.52 -9.93
C LEU A 270 19.83 35.82 -11.12
N SER A 271 20.11 35.21 -12.26
CA SER A 271 19.34 35.38 -13.49
C SER A 271 18.80 34.05 -13.97
N PHE A 272 17.47 33.91 -14.07
CA PHE A 272 16.82 32.67 -14.50
C PHE A 272 16.03 32.87 -15.80
N PRO A 273 16.70 32.87 -16.98
CA PRO A 273 16.06 33.26 -18.25
C PRO A 273 14.92 32.32 -18.69
N ASN A 274 14.98 31.06 -18.25
CA ASN A 274 14.00 30.03 -18.60
C ASN A 274 13.01 29.74 -17.46
N LEU A 275 13.00 30.55 -16.40
CA LEU A 275 12.07 30.37 -15.28
C LEU A 275 10.63 30.62 -15.74
N GLN A 276 9.76 29.65 -15.50
CA GLN A 276 8.35 29.67 -15.85
C GLN A 276 7.46 29.80 -14.61
N GLU A 277 7.88 29.19 -13.50
CA GLU A 277 7.16 29.20 -12.23
C GLU A 277 8.09 29.64 -11.09
N LEU A 278 7.62 30.61 -10.31
CA LEU A 278 8.27 31.09 -9.10
C LEU A 278 7.29 30.97 -7.92
N LEU A 279 7.73 30.31 -6.85
CA LEU A 279 7.02 30.26 -5.56
C LEU A 279 7.90 30.90 -4.49
N LEU A 280 7.35 31.85 -3.76
CA LEU A 280 7.97 32.48 -2.60
C LEU A 280 7.13 32.20 -1.35
N SER A 281 7.78 31.78 -0.27
CA SER A 281 7.17 31.59 1.04
C SER A 281 8.13 32.13 2.10
N SER A 282 7.62 32.94 3.03
CA SER A 282 8.39 33.40 4.20
C SER A 282 7.78 32.90 5.51
N SER A 283 8.62 32.57 6.48
CA SER A 283 8.19 32.06 7.79
C SER A 283 8.05 33.14 8.87
N GLU A 284 8.80 34.25 8.81
CA GLU A 284 8.90 35.21 9.92
C GLU A 284 8.27 36.58 9.62
N THR A 285 8.73 37.26 8.57
CA THR A 285 8.26 38.59 8.14
C THR A 285 7.82 38.59 6.69
N SER A 286 7.03 39.59 6.33
CA SER A 286 6.31 39.62 5.07
C SER A 286 6.98 40.52 4.02
N GLU A 287 8.13 41.13 4.34
CA GLU A 287 8.80 42.13 3.49
C GLU A 287 9.96 41.60 2.61
N VAL A 288 9.84 40.39 2.08
CA VAL A 288 10.88 39.72 1.27
C VAL A 288 11.30 40.48 0.00
N ALA A 289 10.39 41.24 -0.62
CA ALA A 289 10.58 41.72 -1.99
C ALA A 289 11.79 42.63 -2.21
N GLN A 290 12.19 43.40 -1.20
CA GLN A 290 13.31 44.34 -1.30
C GLN A 290 14.67 43.65 -1.47
N HIS A 291 14.75 42.36 -1.10
CA HIS A 291 15.98 41.60 -1.13
C HIS A 291 16.13 40.74 -2.39
N LEU A 292 15.08 40.61 -3.20
CA LEU A 292 15.08 39.74 -4.36
C LEU A 292 15.22 40.52 -5.66
N ASN A 293 16.33 40.31 -6.37
CA ASN A 293 16.54 40.81 -7.71
C ASN A 293 16.90 39.66 -8.67
N PHE A 294 15.89 39.21 -9.42
CA PHE A 294 16.03 38.11 -10.39
C PHE A 294 16.45 38.56 -11.80
N GLY A 295 16.70 39.86 -12.00
CA GLY A 295 16.93 40.44 -13.32
C GLY A 295 15.75 40.22 -14.27
N SER A 296 16.06 39.93 -15.55
CA SER A 296 15.02 39.66 -16.56
C SER A 296 14.51 38.23 -16.47
N LEU A 297 13.21 38.06 -16.28
CA LEU A 297 12.51 36.76 -16.24
C LEU A 297 11.55 36.59 -17.43
N PRO A 298 12.02 36.59 -18.69
CA PRO A 298 11.16 36.69 -19.88
C PRO A 298 10.18 35.51 -20.04
N SER A 299 10.47 34.37 -19.41
CA SER A 299 9.66 33.16 -19.50
C SER A 299 8.66 33.00 -18.36
N LEU A 300 8.64 33.90 -17.37
CA LEU A 300 7.81 33.72 -16.18
C LEU A 300 6.31 33.82 -16.54
N ARG A 301 5.54 32.82 -16.11
CA ARG A 301 4.08 32.73 -16.36
C ARG A 301 3.28 32.45 -15.10
N VAL A 302 3.89 31.81 -14.10
CA VAL A 302 3.24 31.41 -12.85
C VAL A 302 3.99 32.03 -11.69
N PHE A 303 3.27 32.76 -10.84
CA PHE A 303 3.80 33.32 -9.60
C PHE A 303 2.92 32.93 -8.42
N ARG A 304 3.56 32.39 -7.38
CA ARG A 304 2.92 31.97 -6.14
C ARG A 304 3.62 32.62 -4.96
N ALA A 305 2.85 33.17 -4.04
CA ALA A 305 3.35 33.77 -2.81
C ALA A 305 2.56 33.21 -1.63
N THR A 306 3.24 32.82 -0.56
CA THR A 306 2.63 32.44 0.72
C THR A 306 3.24 33.29 1.82
N ASP A 307 2.41 33.99 2.60
CA ASP A 307 2.85 34.83 3.72
C ASP A 307 3.85 35.95 3.33
N VAL A 308 3.77 36.45 2.09
CA VAL A 308 4.55 37.61 1.59
C VAL A 308 3.61 38.80 1.37
N SER A 309 3.87 39.95 2.00
CA SER A 309 2.96 41.12 2.00
C SER A 309 3.33 42.21 1.00
N ASN A 310 4.60 42.26 0.58
CA ASN A 310 5.15 43.35 -0.25
C ASN A 310 5.47 42.92 -1.69
N ILE A 311 4.70 41.96 -2.25
CA ILE A 311 4.98 41.41 -3.58
C ILE A 311 5.04 42.49 -4.66
N ASP A 312 4.29 43.58 -4.51
CA ASP A 312 4.23 44.71 -5.45
C ASP A 312 5.59 45.40 -5.64
N LYS A 313 6.47 45.30 -4.64
CA LYS A 313 7.85 45.81 -4.71
C LYS A 313 8.79 44.89 -5.50
N LEU A 314 8.38 43.67 -5.85
CA LEU A 314 9.22 42.76 -6.65
C LEU A 314 9.33 43.25 -8.09
N SER A 315 10.55 43.23 -8.62
CA SER A 315 10.83 43.52 -10.03
C SER A 315 10.50 42.32 -10.94
N LEU A 316 9.23 41.91 -10.96
CA LEU A 316 8.74 40.84 -11.82
C LEU A 316 8.13 41.40 -13.11
N PRO A 317 8.15 40.63 -14.21
CA PRO A 317 7.43 40.98 -15.43
C PRO A 317 5.93 40.69 -15.26
N TRP A 318 5.25 41.48 -14.44
CA TRP A 318 3.84 41.28 -14.05
C TRP A 318 2.88 41.13 -15.24
N HIS A 319 3.11 41.87 -16.31
CA HIS A 319 2.26 41.91 -17.51
C HIS A 319 2.12 40.56 -18.23
N GLN A 320 3.08 39.64 -18.08
CA GLN A 320 3.07 38.32 -18.74
C GLN A 320 2.66 37.17 -17.81
N ILE A 321 2.39 37.44 -16.53
CA ILE A 321 1.91 36.43 -15.58
C ILE A 321 0.48 36.04 -15.95
N THR A 322 0.24 34.73 -16.01
CA THR A 322 -1.05 34.12 -16.37
C THR A 322 -1.71 33.44 -15.16
N HIS A 323 -0.90 32.92 -14.24
CA HIS A 323 -1.37 32.26 -13.04
C HIS A 323 -0.76 32.94 -11.83
N PHE A 324 -1.61 33.50 -10.98
CA PHE A 324 -1.20 34.17 -9.76
C PHE A 324 -1.90 33.52 -8.56
N THR A 325 -1.14 33.23 -7.51
CA THR A 325 -1.68 32.74 -6.24
C THR A 325 -1.00 33.45 -5.09
N SER A 326 -1.76 34.07 -4.20
CA SER A 326 -1.28 34.58 -2.92
C SER A 326 -2.08 33.93 -1.81
N MET A 327 -1.40 33.20 -0.94
CA MET A 327 -1.98 32.55 0.23
C MET A 327 -1.49 33.28 1.49
N ASP A 328 -2.35 33.28 2.50
CA ASP A 328 -2.08 33.82 3.81
C ASP A 328 -2.38 32.72 4.82
N GLU A 329 -1.37 31.95 5.18
CA GLU A 329 -1.50 30.84 6.13
C GLU A 329 -1.29 31.33 7.57
N ALA A 330 -0.42 32.33 7.74
CA ALA A 330 0.03 32.81 9.04
C ALA A 330 -0.52 34.20 9.44
N GLY A 331 -1.45 34.78 8.66
CA GLY A 331 -2.02 36.11 8.92
C GLY A 331 -1.07 37.26 8.56
N ARG A 332 -0.06 36.99 7.74
CA ARG A 332 1.04 37.91 7.36
C ARG A 332 1.13 38.16 5.85
N GLY A 333 0.22 37.58 5.07
CA GLY A 333 0.13 37.76 3.63
C GLY A 333 -0.28 39.17 3.17
N LEU A 334 -0.82 39.22 1.96
CA LEU A 334 -1.07 40.47 1.24
C LEU A 334 -2.17 41.32 1.89
N THR A 335 -1.92 42.63 1.98
CA THR A 335 -3.00 43.60 2.26
C THR A 335 -3.86 43.81 1.02
N ALA A 336 -5.11 44.24 1.19
CA ALA A 336 -6.02 44.51 0.07
C ALA A 336 -5.43 45.53 -0.93
N ARG A 337 -4.69 46.52 -0.42
CA ARG A 337 -4.04 47.54 -1.25
C ARG A 337 -2.95 46.94 -2.14
N HIS A 338 -2.00 46.21 -1.55
CA HIS A 338 -0.93 45.56 -2.31
C HIS A 338 -1.49 44.50 -3.28
N ALA A 339 -2.57 43.81 -2.92
CA ALA A 339 -3.28 42.90 -3.81
C ALA A 339 -3.83 43.60 -5.06
N LEU A 340 -4.53 44.71 -4.88
CA LEU A 340 -5.08 45.49 -5.98
C LEU A 340 -3.97 46.07 -6.86
N ASP A 341 -2.90 46.56 -6.26
CA ASP A 341 -1.79 47.14 -7.01
C ASP A 341 -1.05 46.06 -7.83
N ALA A 342 -0.83 44.86 -7.27
CA ALA A 342 -0.31 43.71 -8.00
C ALA A 342 -1.22 43.30 -9.17
N LEU A 343 -2.53 43.22 -8.95
CA LEU A 343 -3.50 42.86 -10.00
C LEU A 343 -3.55 43.86 -11.15
N LYS A 344 -3.44 45.17 -10.87
CA LYS A 344 -3.39 46.21 -11.90
C LYS A 344 -2.19 46.03 -12.84
N MET A 345 -1.08 45.49 -12.34
CA MET A 345 0.12 45.23 -13.14
C MET A 345 -0.01 43.97 -14.03
N MET A 346 -1.00 43.10 -13.80
CA MET A 346 -1.17 41.83 -14.49
C MET A 346 -2.21 41.91 -15.61
N SER A 347 -1.79 42.27 -16.81
CA SER A 347 -2.70 42.39 -17.97
C SER A 347 -3.20 41.05 -18.56
N ARG A 348 -2.59 39.92 -18.19
CA ARG A 348 -2.81 38.60 -18.83
C ARG A 348 -3.22 37.49 -17.86
N VAL A 349 -3.62 37.83 -16.64
CA VAL A 349 -3.98 36.83 -15.63
C VAL A 349 -5.26 36.10 -16.02
N SER A 350 -5.17 34.77 -16.15
CA SER A 350 -6.32 33.89 -16.41
C SER A 350 -6.77 33.16 -15.16
N VAL A 351 -5.85 32.90 -14.22
CA VAL A 351 -6.12 32.24 -12.95
C VAL A 351 -5.55 33.08 -11.83
N CYS A 352 -6.42 33.51 -10.93
CA CYS A 352 -6.05 34.27 -9.74
C CYS A 352 -6.67 33.62 -8.51
N ARG A 353 -5.85 33.36 -7.49
CA ARG A 353 -6.27 32.92 -6.15
C ARG A 353 -5.65 33.84 -5.12
N LEU A 354 -6.46 34.45 -4.28
CA LEU A 354 -6.02 35.45 -3.32
C LEU A 354 -6.64 35.16 -1.95
N SER A 355 -5.78 35.06 -0.95
CA SER A 355 -6.13 35.19 0.47
C SER A 355 -5.56 36.51 0.95
N VAL A 356 -6.42 37.38 1.49
CA VAL A 356 -6.05 38.72 1.94
C VAL A 356 -6.24 38.76 3.45
N CYS A 357 -5.20 39.15 4.19
CA CYS A 357 -5.28 39.34 5.63
C CYS A 357 -6.21 40.52 5.94
N HIS A 358 -7.10 40.37 6.93
CA HIS A 358 -7.85 41.45 7.57
C HIS A 358 -8.49 42.48 6.61
N PHE A 359 -9.77 42.27 6.26
CA PHE A 359 -10.66 43.40 5.97
C PHE A 359 -10.98 44.12 7.28
N SER A 360 -10.16 45.09 7.70
CA SER A 360 -10.63 46.12 8.63
C SER A 360 -11.20 47.26 7.80
N LEU A 361 -12.51 47.20 7.52
CA LEU A 361 -13.25 48.40 7.15
C LEU A 361 -13.37 49.24 8.41
N GLU A 362 -12.37 50.07 8.70
CA GLU A 362 -12.64 51.30 9.44
C GLU A 362 -13.46 52.19 8.51
N LEU A 363 -14.77 51.97 8.53
CA LEU A 363 -15.73 53.00 8.16
C LEU A 363 -15.54 54.14 9.17
N GLN A 364 -14.61 55.05 8.88
CA GLN A 364 -14.69 56.38 9.48
C GLN A 364 -16.08 56.92 9.11
N SER A 365 -16.93 57.09 10.12
CA SER A 365 -18.18 57.80 9.97
C SER A 365 -17.84 59.24 9.56
N LEU A 366 -17.78 59.48 8.26
CA LEU A 366 -17.97 60.80 7.69
C LEU A 366 -19.39 61.20 8.05
N THR A 367 -19.48 61.99 9.11
CA THR A 367 -20.67 62.75 9.46
C THR A 367 -21.18 63.44 8.22
N THR A 368 -22.41 63.08 7.89
CA THR A 368 -23.24 63.59 6.82
C THR A 368 -23.25 65.12 6.79
N GLY A 369 -22.64 65.68 5.73
CA GLY A 369 -23.02 66.97 5.14
C GLY A 369 -23.52 66.69 3.73
N VAL A 370 -24.84 66.81 3.56
CA VAL A 370 -25.62 66.52 2.36
C VAL A 370 -25.16 67.36 1.16
N THR A 371 -24.88 66.71 0.00
CA THR A 371 -25.49 67.00 -1.33
C THR A 371 -24.89 66.11 -2.44
N GLU A 372 -25.74 65.22 -2.96
CA GLU A 372 -25.87 64.64 -4.31
C GLU A 372 -24.69 64.08 -5.16
N PRO A 373 -24.97 63.08 -6.03
CA PRO A 373 -23.98 62.11 -6.47
C PRO A 373 -23.41 62.41 -7.86
N THR A 374 -22.10 62.24 -8.03
CA THR A 374 -21.52 61.85 -9.32
C THR A 374 -20.89 60.47 -9.19
N THR A 375 -21.60 59.51 -9.74
CA THR A 375 -21.22 58.12 -9.93
C THR A 375 -19.91 58.03 -10.71
N GLN A 376 -18.83 57.60 -10.06
CA GLN A 376 -17.71 56.97 -10.76
C GLN A 376 -17.60 55.53 -10.27
N GLN A 377 -18.42 54.68 -10.90
CA GLN A 377 -18.15 53.25 -10.99
C GLN A 377 -16.95 53.08 -11.92
N THR A 378 -15.80 52.68 -11.37
CA THR A 378 -14.71 52.13 -12.18
C THR A 378 -15.08 50.71 -12.56
N THR A 379 -15.92 50.56 -13.59
CA THR A 379 -16.20 49.29 -14.24
C THR A 379 -14.93 48.77 -14.91
N LEU A 380 -14.28 47.78 -14.30
CA LEU A 380 -13.35 46.90 -15.00
C LEU A 380 -14.17 45.96 -15.89
N THR A 381 -14.45 46.41 -17.11
CA THR A 381 -14.90 45.54 -18.20
C THR A 381 -13.74 44.66 -18.62
N HIS A 382 -13.60 43.47 -18.03
CA HIS A 382 -13.11 42.24 -18.67
C HIS A 382 -13.65 41.07 -17.83
N THR A 383 -14.58 40.30 -18.40
CA THR A 383 -15.22 39.17 -17.74
C THR A 383 -14.23 38.01 -17.63
N PHE A 384 -13.40 38.03 -16.59
CA PHE A 384 -12.69 36.85 -16.12
C PHE A 384 -13.51 36.22 -14.98
N ILE A 385 -13.66 34.90 -14.99
CA ILE A 385 -14.18 34.17 -13.83
C ILE A 385 -13.08 34.23 -12.77
N ILE A 386 -13.06 35.32 -12.00
CA ILE A 386 -12.20 35.43 -10.82
C ILE A 386 -12.90 34.67 -9.70
N HIS A 387 -12.41 33.47 -9.40
CA HIS A 387 -12.79 32.78 -8.17
C HIS A 387 -12.09 33.46 -7.00
N ILE A 388 -12.66 34.56 -6.53
CA ILE A 388 -12.26 35.20 -5.28
C ILE A 388 -12.86 34.37 -4.14
N SER A 389 -12.13 33.36 -3.66
CA SER A 389 -12.46 32.71 -2.39
C SER A 389 -11.98 33.61 -1.25
N ILE A 390 -12.84 34.54 -0.81
CA ILE A 390 -12.59 35.34 0.39
C ILE A 390 -12.91 34.46 1.60
N SER A 391 -11.89 33.95 2.28
CA SER A 391 -12.05 33.25 3.56
C SER A 391 -11.89 34.27 4.70
N ILE A 392 -13.00 34.77 5.22
CA ILE A 392 -12.99 35.68 6.38
C ILE A 392 -12.84 34.82 7.64
N ARG A 393 -11.64 34.75 8.22
CA ARG A 393 -11.47 34.24 9.59
C ARG A 393 -11.92 35.31 10.57
N THR A 394 -13.13 35.18 11.10
CA THR A 394 -13.56 35.91 12.29
C THR A 394 -12.92 35.25 13.51
N GLY A 395 -11.94 35.92 14.12
CA GLY A 395 -11.38 35.48 15.40
C GLY A 395 -12.41 35.66 16.52
N LEU A 396 -12.57 34.63 17.35
CA LEU A 396 -13.14 34.72 18.70
C LEU A 396 -12.00 34.90 19.70
#